data_AF-A0A7S7QDH1-F1
#
_entry.id   AF-A0A7S7QDH1-F1
#
_cell.length_a   1.000
_cell.length_b   1.000
_cell.length_c   1.000
_cell.angle_alpha   90.00
_cell.angle_beta   90.00
_cell.angle_gamma   90.00
#
_symmetry.space_group_name_H-M   'P 1'
#
loop_
_entity.id
_entity.type
_entity.pdbx_description
1 polymer ?
#
loop_
_entity_poly.entity_id
_entity_poly.type
_entity_poly.pdbx_seq_one_letter_code
_entity_poly.pdbx_strand_id
1 'polypeptide(L)'
;MPYSAKDLREAADAGVISSADLERLLTFLASSAGQGAASDASPAAKFDAAHVLWYAGALIVIGAMGLFSTLAFTQMGGRALTICAMAYATGFTFAGHHLWHRKNLRVPGGLLIAIAVSMAPLAVYGIQDELGWWGKFGKPGTVQDFYVWVKGSWIFMEIATVAAGIVALRYYRFAFIVAIISVALWFMSMDLAPWLSGMAHADFEMRRRVSIWFGLAVLAVAWIVDYRSRNGDFAFWLHLFGLMAFWGGITASEGATELGKAVYCLLNVGLIAIAVILSRRAYAVFGAFGICLYLGHLADVVFKDSLWFPFSLSLIGIAVIAAGLLYHRNERAITGWIDAHLPAGLRPRSATA
;
A
#
# COMPACT_ATOMS: atom_id res chain seq x y z
N MET A 1 -0.97 -26.73 4.09
CA MET A 1 -0.28 -26.70 2.78
C MET A 1 -1.35 -26.74 1.71
N PRO A 2 -1.44 -25.75 0.80
CA PRO A 2 -2.33 -25.86 -0.35
C PRO A 2 -1.73 -26.88 -1.32
N TYR A 3 -2.47 -27.96 -1.60
CA TYR A 3 -2.03 -28.98 -2.56
C TYR A 3 -2.39 -28.51 -3.98
N SER A 4 -1.41 -28.51 -4.88
CA SER A 4 -1.60 -28.20 -6.29
C SER A 4 -2.01 -29.45 -7.09
N ALA A 5 -2.54 -29.25 -8.29
CA ALA A 5 -2.82 -30.37 -9.21
C ALA A 5 -1.55 -31.16 -9.58
N LYS A 6 -0.37 -30.55 -9.44
CA LYS A 6 0.92 -31.21 -9.62
C LYS A 6 1.23 -32.15 -8.45
N ASP A 7 1.01 -31.72 -7.22
CA ASP A 7 1.25 -32.54 -6.02
C ASP A 7 0.34 -33.77 -5.98
N LEU A 8 -0.91 -33.63 -6.47
CA LEU A 8 -1.84 -34.75 -6.60
C LEU A 8 -1.40 -35.77 -7.67
N ARG A 9 -0.82 -35.30 -8.79
CA ARG A 9 -0.26 -36.18 -9.82
C ARG A 9 0.98 -36.91 -9.32
N GLU A 10 1.88 -36.21 -8.62
CA GLU A 10 3.05 -36.83 -8.00
C GLU A 10 2.65 -37.88 -6.95
N ALA A 11 1.57 -37.66 -6.20
CA ALA A 11 1.02 -38.65 -5.29
C ALA A 11 0.45 -39.89 -6.02
N ALA A 12 -0.13 -39.70 -7.21
CA ALA A 12 -0.60 -40.81 -8.04
C ALA A 12 0.55 -41.61 -8.65
N ASP A 13 1.60 -40.92 -9.13
CA ASP A 13 2.81 -41.52 -9.65
C ASP A 13 3.58 -42.30 -8.57
N ALA A 14 3.52 -41.84 -7.32
CA ALA A 14 4.05 -42.54 -6.15
C ALA A 14 3.17 -43.70 -5.66
N GLY A 15 2.03 -43.97 -6.32
CA GLY A 15 1.11 -45.05 -5.96
C GLY A 15 0.32 -44.81 -4.67
N VAL A 16 0.34 -43.59 -4.13
CA VAL A 16 -0.39 -43.21 -2.91
C VAL A 16 -1.89 -43.10 -3.19
N ILE A 17 -2.25 -42.69 -4.41
CA ILE A 17 -3.64 -42.65 -4.90
C ILE A 17 -3.75 -43.34 -6.25
N SER A 18 -4.90 -43.93 -6.55
CA SER A 18 -5.14 -44.54 -7.85
C SER A 18 -5.38 -43.48 -8.94
N SER A 19 -5.11 -43.80 -10.20
CA SER A 19 -5.37 -42.89 -11.33
C SER A 19 -6.84 -42.50 -11.45
N ALA A 20 -7.76 -43.41 -11.08
CA ALA A 20 -9.19 -43.14 -11.06
C ALA A 20 -9.58 -42.18 -9.92
N ASP A 21 -8.93 -42.27 -8.77
CA ASP A 21 -9.17 -41.35 -7.65
C ASP A 21 -8.58 -39.98 -7.91
N LEU A 22 -7.44 -39.90 -8.60
CA LEU A 22 -6.87 -38.64 -9.08
C LEU A 22 -7.86 -37.90 -9.99
N GLU A 23 -8.45 -38.58 -10.98
CA GLU A 23 -9.46 -37.96 -11.86
C GLU A 23 -10.67 -37.48 -11.06
N ARG A 24 -11.22 -38.31 -10.16
CA ARG A 24 -12.34 -37.92 -9.30
C ARG A 24 -12.02 -36.72 -8.42
N LEU A 25 -10.83 -36.66 -7.84
CA LEU A 25 -10.37 -35.53 -7.02
C LEU A 25 -10.21 -34.26 -7.85
N LEU A 26 -9.62 -34.36 -9.04
CA LEU A 26 -9.47 -33.22 -9.94
C LEU A 26 -10.83 -32.71 -10.41
N THR A 27 -11.78 -33.60 -10.73
CA THR A 27 -13.16 -33.23 -11.08
C THR A 27 -13.90 -32.61 -9.90
N PHE A 28 -13.73 -33.16 -8.68
CA PHE A 28 -14.31 -32.60 -7.45
C PHE A 28 -13.73 -31.22 -7.13
N LEU A 29 -12.41 -31.03 -7.24
CA LEU A 29 -11.79 -29.74 -7.01
C LEU A 29 -12.15 -28.71 -8.08
N ALA A 30 -12.30 -29.14 -9.34
CA ALA A 30 -12.78 -28.28 -10.42
C ALA A 30 -14.23 -27.82 -10.21
N SER A 31 -15.11 -28.72 -9.75
CA SER A 31 -16.51 -28.40 -9.44
C SER A 31 -16.65 -27.59 -8.14
N SER A 32 -15.85 -27.90 -7.12
CA SER A 32 -15.81 -27.20 -5.84
C SER A 32 -15.11 -25.83 -5.94
N ALA A 33 -14.19 -25.62 -6.89
CA ALA A 33 -13.68 -24.28 -7.21
C ALA A 33 -14.77 -23.37 -7.80
N GLY A 34 -15.84 -23.94 -8.38
CA GLY A 34 -17.02 -23.22 -8.84
C GLY A 34 -18.07 -22.96 -7.76
N GLN A 35 -18.08 -23.73 -6.65
CA GLN A 35 -19.12 -23.65 -5.61
C GLN A 35 -18.62 -23.15 -4.24
N GLY A 36 -17.33 -23.34 -3.92
CA GLY A 36 -16.68 -22.91 -2.68
C GLY A 36 -16.13 -21.49 -2.69
N ALA A 37 -16.16 -20.78 -3.82
CA ALA A 37 -15.78 -19.36 -3.91
C ALA A 37 -16.86 -18.40 -3.36
N ALA A 38 -17.85 -18.94 -2.63
CA ALA A 38 -18.90 -18.19 -1.94
C ALA A 38 -18.63 -17.98 -0.44
N SER A 39 -17.45 -18.35 0.07
CA SER A 39 -17.01 -18.01 1.43
C SER A 39 -15.88 -16.97 1.40
N ASP A 40 -16.23 -15.72 1.70
CA ASP A 40 -15.50 -14.53 2.23
C ASP A 40 -13.96 -14.36 2.14
N ALA A 41 -13.22 -15.21 1.45
CA ALA A 41 -11.88 -14.95 0.98
C ALA A 41 -11.99 -14.52 -0.48
N SER A 42 -11.50 -13.31 -0.79
CA SER A 42 -11.31 -12.88 -2.18
C SER A 42 -10.58 -14.00 -2.94
N PRO A 43 -11.11 -14.52 -4.06
CA PRO A 43 -10.42 -15.54 -4.82
C PRO A 43 -9.03 -15.03 -5.18
N ALA A 44 -8.01 -15.88 -5.03
CA ALA A 44 -6.65 -15.58 -5.47
C ALA A 44 -6.75 -15.04 -6.90
N ALA A 45 -6.33 -13.79 -7.11
CA ALA A 45 -6.51 -13.09 -8.36
C ALA A 45 -5.81 -13.87 -9.47
N LYS A 46 -6.59 -14.66 -10.24
CA LYS A 46 -6.10 -15.21 -11.50
C LYS A 46 -5.77 -14.00 -12.35
N PHE A 47 -4.52 -13.93 -12.79
CA PHE A 47 -4.02 -12.86 -13.64
C PHE A 47 -4.66 -13.03 -15.03
N ASP A 48 -5.92 -12.63 -15.13
CA ASP A 48 -6.80 -12.76 -16.28
C ASP A 48 -6.93 -11.40 -16.97
N ALA A 49 -6.99 -11.40 -18.30
CA ALA A 49 -7.06 -10.19 -19.11
C ALA A 49 -8.24 -9.30 -18.72
N ALA A 50 -9.38 -9.90 -18.34
CA ALA A 50 -10.54 -9.16 -17.85
C ALA A 50 -10.24 -8.38 -16.57
N HIS A 51 -9.53 -8.98 -15.60
CA HIS A 51 -9.14 -8.31 -14.37
C HIS A 51 -8.19 -7.15 -14.66
N VAL A 52 -7.20 -7.36 -15.52
CA VAL A 52 -6.26 -6.30 -15.94
C VAL A 52 -7.01 -5.14 -16.57
N LEU A 53 -7.94 -5.40 -17.49
CA LEU A 53 -8.74 -4.37 -18.13
C LEU A 53 -9.61 -3.58 -17.14
N TRP A 54 -10.21 -4.25 -16.15
CA TRP A 54 -11.01 -3.56 -15.13
C TRP A 54 -10.17 -2.62 -14.27
N TYR A 55 -9.03 -3.09 -13.76
CA TYR A 55 -8.13 -2.25 -12.95
C TYR A 55 -7.50 -1.13 -13.79
N ALA A 56 -7.07 -1.43 -15.02
CA ALA A 56 -6.53 -0.42 -15.94
C ALA A 56 -7.57 0.65 -16.26
N GLY A 57 -8.81 0.26 -16.58
CA GLY A 57 -9.91 1.19 -16.81
C GLY A 57 -10.20 2.07 -15.59
N ALA A 58 -10.24 1.49 -14.40
CA ALA A 58 -10.42 2.26 -13.17
C ALA A 58 -9.28 3.27 -12.92
N LEU A 59 -8.04 2.85 -13.12
CA LEU A 59 -6.87 3.73 -13.00
C LEU A 59 -6.85 4.83 -14.07
N ILE A 60 -7.28 4.54 -15.30
CA ILE A 60 -7.43 5.54 -16.36
C ILE A 60 -8.47 6.59 -15.96
N VAL A 61 -9.62 6.18 -15.41
CA VAL A 61 -10.65 7.13 -14.96
C VAL A 61 -10.15 7.98 -13.80
N ILE A 62 -9.55 7.35 -12.78
CA ILE A 62 -8.98 8.06 -11.62
C ILE A 62 -7.88 9.03 -12.09
N GLY A 63 -6.98 8.58 -12.96
CA GLY A 63 -5.92 9.39 -13.53
C GLY A 63 -6.45 10.52 -14.42
N ALA A 64 -7.48 10.27 -15.22
CA ALA A 64 -8.12 11.27 -16.06
C ALA A 64 -8.74 12.39 -15.21
N MET A 65 -9.46 12.00 -14.16
CA MET A 65 -10.09 12.93 -13.24
C MET A 65 -9.10 13.59 -12.26
N GLY A 66 -7.93 13.00 -12.02
CA GLY A 66 -6.88 13.57 -11.17
C GLY A 66 -5.92 14.50 -11.92
N LEU A 67 -5.33 14.04 -13.03
CA LEU A 67 -4.23 14.71 -13.73
C LEU A 67 -4.70 15.74 -14.78
N PHE A 68 -5.71 15.40 -15.60
CA PHE A 68 -6.24 16.30 -16.65
C PHE A 68 -7.25 17.33 -16.11
N SER A 69 -7.53 17.24 -14.81
CA SER A 69 -8.42 18.08 -14.04
C SER A 69 -7.99 19.55 -14.00
N THR A 70 -6.68 19.80 -13.98
CA THR A 70 -6.12 21.13 -13.72
C THR A 70 -6.35 22.10 -14.87
N LEU A 71 -6.34 21.64 -16.14
CA LEU A 71 -6.59 22.52 -17.29
C LEU A 71 -8.08 22.69 -17.59
N ALA A 72 -8.82 21.59 -17.70
CA ALA A 72 -10.23 21.64 -18.06
C ALA A 72 -11.09 22.29 -16.96
N PHE A 73 -10.80 21.99 -15.69
CA PHE A 73 -11.63 22.50 -14.58
C PHE A 73 -11.33 23.95 -14.20
N THR A 74 -10.10 24.43 -14.43
CA THR A 74 -9.79 25.87 -14.28
C THR A 74 -10.62 26.72 -15.24
N GLN A 75 -11.01 26.18 -16.40
CA GLN A 75 -11.88 26.87 -17.37
C GLN A 75 -13.38 26.74 -17.05
N MET A 76 -13.80 25.64 -16.40
CA MET A 76 -15.21 25.38 -16.07
C MET A 76 -15.70 26.12 -14.81
N GLY A 77 -14.81 26.46 -13.87
CA GLY A 77 -15.14 27.09 -12.60
C GLY A 77 -15.63 26.10 -11.52
N GLY A 78 -15.49 26.50 -10.25
CA GLY A 78 -15.74 25.66 -9.07
C GLY A 78 -17.12 25.00 -9.01
N ARG A 79 -18.20 25.74 -9.32
CA ARG A 79 -19.57 25.18 -9.38
C ARG A 79 -19.71 24.05 -10.39
N ALA A 80 -19.23 24.24 -11.62
CA ALA A 80 -19.34 23.24 -12.67
C ALA A 80 -18.53 21.98 -12.32
N LEU A 81 -17.33 22.15 -11.76
CA LEU A 81 -16.52 21.04 -11.26
C LEU A 81 -17.24 20.24 -10.16
N THR A 82 -17.85 20.93 -9.19
CA THR A 82 -18.60 20.27 -8.11
C THR A 82 -19.74 19.42 -8.66
N ILE A 83 -20.53 19.99 -9.59
CA ILE A 83 -21.65 19.28 -10.23
C ILE A 83 -21.15 18.06 -11.01
N CYS A 84 -20.07 18.20 -11.79
CA CYS A 84 -19.46 17.08 -12.50
C CYS A 84 -18.99 15.99 -11.54
N ALA A 85 -18.24 16.33 -10.49
CA ALA A 85 -17.76 15.37 -9.51
C ALA A 85 -18.92 14.60 -8.84
N MET A 86 -20.00 15.31 -8.45
CA MET A 86 -21.20 14.69 -7.88
C MET A 86 -21.94 13.79 -8.88
N ALA A 87 -22.04 14.19 -10.14
CA ALA A 87 -22.69 13.39 -11.19
C ALA A 87 -21.91 12.09 -11.43
N TYR A 88 -20.58 12.18 -11.57
CA TYR A 88 -19.71 11.00 -11.71
C TYR A 88 -19.75 10.11 -10.47
N ALA A 89 -19.66 10.68 -9.27
CA ALA A 89 -19.75 9.93 -8.01
C ALA A 89 -21.08 9.16 -7.91
N THR A 90 -22.20 9.81 -8.25
CA THR A 90 -23.53 9.19 -8.23
C THR A 90 -23.65 8.07 -9.27
N GLY A 91 -23.23 8.33 -10.50
CA GLY A 91 -23.28 7.35 -11.60
C GLY A 91 -22.45 6.10 -11.29
N PHE A 92 -21.21 6.29 -10.83
CA PHE A 92 -20.34 5.17 -10.45
C PHE A 92 -20.80 4.45 -9.19
N THR A 93 -21.37 5.17 -8.21
CA THR A 93 -21.95 4.52 -7.02
C THR A 93 -23.13 3.65 -7.41
N PHE A 94 -24.05 4.14 -8.25
CA PHE A 94 -25.20 3.37 -8.70
C PHE A 94 -24.79 2.15 -9.53
N ALA A 95 -23.90 2.33 -10.51
CA ALA A 95 -23.38 1.24 -11.32
C ALA A 95 -22.62 0.21 -10.46
N GLY A 96 -21.75 0.68 -9.56
CA GLY A 96 -21.00 -0.16 -8.62
C GLY A 96 -21.92 -0.95 -7.70
N HIS A 97 -22.93 -0.30 -7.12
CA HIS A 97 -23.95 -0.95 -6.28
C HIS A 97 -24.72 -2.02 -7.05
N HIS A 98 -25.13 -1.72 -8.29
CA HIS A 98 -25.83 -2.68 -9.15
C HIS A 98 -24.95 -3.90 -9.44
N LEU A 99 -23.69 -3.71 -9.86
CA LEU A 99 -22.77 -4.81 -10.15
C LEU A 99 -22.47 -5.64 -8.91
N TRP A 100 -22.30 -4.99 -7.76
CA TRP A 100 -21.99 -5.65 -6.49
C TRP A 100 -23.14 -6.52 -5.98
N HIS A 101 -24.36 -5.97 -5.89
CA HIS A 101 -25.49 -6.67 -5.25
C HIS A 101 -26.35 -7.48 -6.24
N ARG A 102 -26.59 -6.98 -7.46
CA ARG A 102 -27.50 -7.64 -8.41
C ARG A 102 -26.79 -8.68 -9.28
N LYS A 103 -25.54 -8.41 -9.66
CA LYS A 103 -24.76 -9.30 -10.54
C LYS A 103 -23.70 -10.12 -9.78
N ASN A 104 -23.53 -9.88 -8.48
CA ASN A 104 -22.51 -10.52 -7.63
C ASN A 104 -21.07 -10.37 -8.17
N LEU A 105 -20.82 -9.33 -8.97
CA LEU A 105 -19.51 -9.03 -9.55
C LEU A 105 -18.72 -8.11 -8.62
N ARG A 106 -18.14 -8.70 -7.56
CA ARG A 106 -17.45 -7.94 -6.49
C ARG A 106 -16.28 -7.09 -6.98
N VAL A 107 -15.46 -7.61 -7.91
CA VAL A 107 -14.27 -6.88 -8.39
C VAL A 107 -14.63 -5.61 -9.19
N PRO A 108 -15.37 -5.69 -10.32
CA PRO A 108 -15.71 -4.49 -11.07
C PRO A 108 -16.65 -3.58 -10.28
N GLY A 109 -17.59 -4.13 -9.49
CA GLY A 109 -18.43 -3.32 -8.60
C GLY A 109 -17.61 -2.51 -7.60
N GLY A 110 -16.65 -3.15 -6.92
CA GLY A 110 -15.76 -2.48 -5.96
C GLY A 110 -14.85 -1.43 -6.60
N LEU A 111 -14.41 -1.66 -7.84
CA LEU A 111 -13.63 -0.67 -8.61
C LEU A 111 -14.46 0.58 -8.93
N LEU A 112 -15.71 0.43 -9.36
CA LEU A 112 -16.58 1.59 -9.60
C LEU A 112 -16.85 2.38 -8.33
N ILE A 113 -17.04 1.70 -7.19
CA ILE A 113 -17.13 2.38 -5.88
C ILE A 113 -15.84 3.13 -5.55
N ALA A 114 -14.67 2.54 -5.80
CA ALA A 114 -13.39 3.22 -5.56
C ALA A 114 -13.22 4.47 -6.45
N ILE A 115 -13.66 4.41 -7.72
CA ILE A 115 -13.70 5.59 -8.59
C ILE A 115 -14.64 6.65 -8.00
N ALA A 116 -15.83 6.27 -7.52
CA ALA A 116 -16.75 7.20 -6.88
C ALA A 116 -16.12 7.89 -5.66
N VAL A 117 -15.40 7.15 -4.81
CA VAL A 117 -14.64 7.71 -3.67
C VAL A 117 -13.59 8.72 -4.14
N SER A 118 -12.90 8.43 -5.24
CA SER A 118 -11.89 9.34 -5.81
C SER A 118 -12.46 10.65 -6.38
N MET A 119 -13.78 10.79 -6.49
CA MET A 119 -14.43 12.05 -6.88
C MET A 119 -14.62 13.01 -5.69
N ALA A 120 -14.55 12.53 -4.45
CA ALA A 120 -14.68 13.36 -3.25
C ALA A 120 -13.72 14.58 -3.19
N PRO A 121 -12.41 14.44 -3.47
CA PRO A 121 -11.50 15.59 -3.42
C PRO A 121 -11.83 16.63 -4.50
N LEU A 122 -12.26 16.21 -5.69
CA LEU A 122 -12.70 17.11 -6.77
C LEU A 122 -13.93 17.92 -6.37
N ALA A 123 -14.91 17.27 -5.74
CA ALA A 123 -16.13 17.94 -5.28
C ALA A 123 -15.79 19.01 -4.23
N VAL A 124 -14.92 18.67 -3.26
CA VAL A 124 -14.49 19.63 -2.24
C VAL A 124 -13.68 20.78 -2.85
N TYR A 125 -12.76 20.48 -3.78
CA TYR A 125 -12.03 21.52 -4.50
C TYR A 125 -12.97 22.50 -5.20
N GLY A 126 -13.98 22.00 -5.92
CA GLY A 126 -14.94 22.84 -6.62
C GLY A 126 -15.74 23.74 -5.68
N ILE A 127 -16.12 23.22 -4.50
CA ILE A 127 -16.81 23.99 -3.46
C ILE A 127 -15.87 25.08 -2.88
N GLN A 128 -14.61 24.73 -2.61
CA GLN A 128 -13.62 25.69 -2.13
C GLN A 128 -13.36 26.81 -3.15
N ASP A 129 -13.31 26.46 -4.43
CA ASP A 129 -13.12 27.42 -5.52
C ASP A 129 -14.30 28.38 -5.66
N GLU A 130 -15.52 27.86 -5.64
CA GLU A 130 -16.75 28.67 -5.75
C GLU A 130 -16.91 29.65 -4.57
N LEU A 131 -16.63 29.17 -3.35
CA LEU A 131 -16.78 29.98 -2.13
C LEU A 131 -15.58 30.90 -1.88
N GLY A 132 -14.52 30.82 -2.70
CA GLY A 132 -13.24 31.46 -2.43
C GLY A 132 -12.60 30.99 -1.11
N TRP A 133 -12.99 29.82 -0.62
CA TRP A 133 -12.64 29.31 0.71
C TRP A 133 -11.29 28.59 0.70
N TRP A 134 -10.24 29.40 0.54
CA TRP A 134 -8.87 28.92 0.49
C TRP A 134 -8.14 28.97 1.83
N GLY A 135 -8.79 29.51 2.86
CA GLY A 135 -8.21 29.69 4.20
C GLY A 135 -7.00 30.63 4.20
N LYS A 136 -6.15 30.52 5.21
CA LYS A 136 -4.94 31.35 5.36
C LYS A 136 -3.83 31.05 4.34
N PHE A 137 -3.98 29.99 3.55
CA PHE A 137 -2.91 29.46 2.68
C PHE A 137 -3.08 29.80 1.19
N GLY A 138 -4.18 30.50 0.82
CA GLY A 138 -4.40 31.02 -0.53
C GLY A 138 -4.78 29.95 -1.57
N LYS A 139 -5.23 30.40 -2.75
CA LYS A 139 -5.69 29.53 -3.82
C LYS A 139 -4.53 28.71 -4.43
N PRO A 140 -4.72 27.40 -4.62
CA PRO A 140 -3.78 26.57 -5.36
C PRO A 140 -3.50 27.11 -6.77
N GLY A 141 -2.27 27.56 -7.03
CA GLY A 141 -1.78 27.88 -8.38
C GLY A 141 -1.73 29.37 -8.76
N THR A 142 -2.12 30.29 -7.86
CA THR A 142 -2.02 31.75 -8.10
C THR A 142 -0.80 32.40 -7.46
N VAL A 143 -0.09 31.69 -6.58
CA VAL A 143 1.21 32.11 -6.02
C VAL A 143 2.30 31.36 -6.79
N GLN A 144 3.00 32.09 -7.66
CA GLN A 144 4.07 31.54 -8.50
C GLN A 144 5.36 31.22 -7.74
N ASP A 145 5.45 31.60 -6.47
CA ASP A 145 6.61 31.32 -5.64
C ASP A 145 6.31 30.25 -4.58
N PHE A 146 6.93 29.09 -4.82
CA PHE A 146 7.39 28.07 -3.87
C PHE A 146 6.44 26.94 -3.40
N TYR A 147 6.79 25.76 -3.92
CA TYR A 147 6.35 24.37 -3.64
C TYR A 147 5.01 23.93 -4.22
N VAL A 148 5.11 23.47 -5.48
CA VAL A 148 4.15 22.74 -6.32
C VAL A 148 3.41 21.58 -5.61
N TRP A 149 3.92 21.08 -4.49
CA TRP A 149 3.47 19.84 -3.84
C TRP A 149 2.77 19.99 -2.47
N VAL A 150 2.76 21.18 -1.85
CA VAL A 150 2.20 21.33 -0.48
C VAL A 150 1.36 22.58 -0.39
N LYS A 151 0.04 22.41 -0.19
CA LYS A 151 -0.91 23.51 -0.05
C LYS A 151 -1.85 23.17 1.09
N GLY A 152 -1.74 23.85 2.23
CA GLY A 152 -2.54 23.56 3.42
C GLY A 152 -4.07 23.55 3.18
N SER A 153 -4.55 24.20 2.11
CA SER A 153 -5.95 24.16 1.69
C SER A 153 -6.42 22.78 1.18
N TRP A 154 -5.49 21.87 0.88
CA TRP A 154 -5.76 20.52 0.36
C TRP A 154 -6.19 19.53 1.45
N ILE A 155 -5.93 19.84 2.72
CA ILE A 155 -6.31 18.97 3.84
C ILE A 155 -7.81 18.63 3.85
N PHE A 156 -8.68 19.55 3.41
CA PHE A 156 -10.12 19.31 3.34
C PHE A 156 -10.50 18.27 2.27
N MET A 157 -9.78 18.28 1.14
CA MET A 157 -9.95 17.29 0.08
C MET A 157 -9.53 15.91 0.55
N GLU A 158 -8.42 15.83 1.28
CA GLU A 158 -7.94 14.56 1.83
C GLU A 158 -8.87 14.01 2.92
N ILE A 159 -9.34 14.86 3.83
CA ILE A 159 -10.32 14.49 4.86
C ILE A 159 -11.61 13.96 4.20
N ALA A 160 -12.11 14.63 3.18
CA ALA A 160 -13.32 14.19 2.48
C ALA A 160 -13.11 12.85 1.76
N THR A 161 -11.94 12.64 1.16
CA THR A 161 -11.59 11.36 0.52
C THR A 161 -11.52 10.22 1.53
N VAL A 162 -10.87 10.45 2.68
CA VAL A 162 -10.79 9.47 3.77
C VAL A 162 -12.18 9.17 4.33
N ALA A 163 -13.00 10.19 4.58
CA ALA A 163 -14.37 10.02 5.08
C ALA A 163 -15.24 9.24 4.08
N ALA A 164 -15.23 9.62 2.80
CA ALA A 164 -15.95 8.92 1.74
C ALA A 164 -15.48 7.47 1.62
N GLY A 165 -14.18 7.22 1.71
CA GLY A 165 -13.61 5.87 1.69
C GLY A 165 -14.03 5.02 2.89
N ILE A 166 -14.05 5.57 4.10
CA ILE A 166 -14.52 4.87 5.32
C ILE A 166 -16.00 4.51 5.20
N VAL A 167 -16.82 5.46 4.74
CA VAL A 167 -18.25 5.21 4.47
C VAL A 167 -18.40 4.11 3.43
N ALA A 168 -17.67 4.18 2.32
CA ALA A 168 -17.71 3.15 1.29
C ALA A 168 -17.28 1.77 1.82
N LEU A 169 -16.22 1.69 2.62
CA LEU A 169 -15.75 0.43 3.23
C LEU A 169 -16.77 -0.19 4.19
N ARG A 170 -17.64 0.61 4.81
CA ARG A 170 -18.70 0.10 5.70
C ARG A 170 -19.73 -0.74 4.94
N TYR A 171 -19.97 -0.42 3.66
CA TYR A 171 -20.95 -1.10 2.79
C TYR A 171 -20.30 -2.05 1.79
N TYR A 172 -19.10 -1.70 1.29
CA TYR A 172 -18.37 -2.43 0.27
C TYR A 172 -16.96 -2.75 0.78
N ARG A 173 -16.78 -3.97 1.31
CA ARG A 173 -15.48 -4.44 1.80
C ARG A 173 -14.56 -4.79 0.63
N PHE A 174 -13.97 -3.77 -0.01
CA PHE A 174 -13.07 -3.93 -1.15
C PHE A 174 -11.71 -3.26 -0.90
N ALA A 175 -10.62 -4.02 -1.05
CA ALA A 175 -9.28 -3.59 -0.67
C ALA A 175 -8.76 -2.37 -1.46
N PHE A 176 -9.17 -2.21 -2.73
CA PHE A 176 -8.72 -1.08 -3.55
C PHE A 176 -9.27 0.27 -3.06
N ILE A 177 -10.38 0.29 -2.32
CA ILE A 177 -10.87 1.53 -1.67
C ILE A 177 -9.85 1.99 -0.62
N VAL A 178 -9.20 1.05 0.08
CA VAL A 178 -8.13 1.38 1.03
C VAL A 178 -6.93 1.99 0.31
N ALA A 179 -6.67 1.64 -0.95
CA ALA A 179 -5.63 2.29 -1.75
C ALA A 179 -5.90 3.80 -1.88
N ILE A 180 -7.13 4.18 -2.22
CA ILE A 180 -7.54 5.59 -2.34
C ILE A 180 -7.38 6.32 -1.00
N ILE A 181 -7.83 5.70 0.10
CA ILE A 181 -7.66 6.25 1.45
C ILE A 181 -6.17 6.42 1.80
N SER A 182 -5.34 5.43 1.45
CA SER A 182 -3.92 5.42 1.80
C SER A 182 -3.13 6.48 1.02
N VAL A 183 -3.46 6.69 -0.25
CA VAL A 183 -2.97 7.81 -1.05
C VAL A 183 -3.35 9.14 -0.38
N ALA A 184 -4.62 9.29 0.00
CA ALA A 184 -5.10 10.51 0.63
C ALA A 184 -4.41 10.80 1.98
N LEU A 185 -4.21 9.77 2.81
CA LEU A 185 -3.46 9.88 4.06
C LEU A 185 -1.99 10.30 3.82
N TRP A 186 -1.37 9.79 2.75
CA TRP A 186 0.00 10.18 2.42
C TRP A 186 0.10 11.65 2.00
N PHE A 187 -0.82 12.15 1.14
CA PHE A 187 -0.90 13.57 0.81
C PHE A 187 -1.20 14.43 2.04
N MET A 188 -2.15 14.00 2.88
CA MET A 188 -2.48 14.67 4.14
C MET A 188 -1.26 14.82 5.06
N SER A 189 -0.33 13.86 5.07
CA SER A 189 0.91 13.97 5.86
C SER A 189 1.79 15.16 5.44
N MET A 190 1.77 15.53 4.15
CA MET A 190 2.53 16.65 3.61
C MET A 190 1.79 17.98 3.84
N ASP A 191 0.47 17.99 3.68
CA ASP A 191 -0.37 19.18 3.83
C ASP A 191 -0.66 19.57 5.29
N LEU A 192 -0.44 18.66 6.25
CA LEU A 192 -0.62 18.93 7.67
C LEU A 192 0.51 19.80 8.26
N ALA A 193 1.68 19.82 7.64
CA ALA A 193 2.85 20.50 8.19
C ALA A 193 2.70 22.05 8.30
N PRO A 194 2.15 22.77 7.30
CA PRO A 194 1.82 24.20 7.43
C PRO A 194 0.77 24.51 8.51
N TRP A 195 -0.15 23.58 8.78
CA TRP A 195 -1.17 23.76 9.83
C TRP A 195 -0.58 23.65 11.23
N LEU A 196 0.38 22.74 11.43
CA LEU A 196 1.06 22.54 12.72
C LEU A 196 2.11 23.63 13.01
N SER A 197 2.75 24.20 11.98
CA SER A 197 3.71 25.29 12.16
C SER A 197 3.04 26.64 12.42
N GLY A 198 1.76 26.81 12.06
CA GLY A 198 1.04 28.09 12.14
C GLY A 198 1.58 29.17 11.19
N MET A 199 2.60 28.86 10.39
CA MET A 199 3.26 29.74 9.44
C MET A 199 3.05 29.17 8.02
N ALA A 200 2.79 30.05 7.04
CA ALA A 200 2.69 29.66 5.63
C ALA A 200 3.95 28.92 5.13
N HIS A 201 5.10 29.18 5.77
CA HIS A 201 6.36 28.50 5.55
C HIS A 201 6.59 27.45 6.66
N ALA A 202 6.09 26.22 6.47
CA ALA A 202 6.61 25.10 7.23
C ALA A 202 8.02 24.77 6.72
N ASP A 203 9.02 24.95 7.58
CA ASP A 203 10.40 24.53 7.37
C ASP A 203 10.44 23.05 6.95
N PHE A 204 11.37 22.69 6.06
CA PHE A 204 11.50 21.32 5.54
C PHE A 204 11.63 20.30 6.67
N GLU A 205 12.36 20.67 7.73
CA GLU A 205 12.52 19.87 8.95
C GLU A 205 11.20 19.60 9.67
N MET A 206 10.29 20.59 9.73
CA MET A 206 8.95 20.38 10.32
C MET A 206 8.14 19.41 9.46
N ARG A 207 8.14 19.57 8.13
CA ARG A 207 7.43 18.67 7.20
C ARG A 207 7.92 17.24 7.35
N ARG A 208 9.24 17.07 7.44
CA ARG A 208 9.91 15.79 7.69
C ARG A 208 9.42 15.16 8.99
N ARG A 209 9.44 15.90 10.10
CA ARG A 209 8.95 15.42 11.42
C ARG A 209 7.48 15.02 11.37
N VAL A 210 6.64 15.82 10.74
CA VAL A 210 5.21 15.51 10.59
C VAL A 210 5.02 14.25 9.77
N SER A 211 5.72 14.09 8.64
CA SER A 211 5.64 12.88 7.82
C SER A 211 6.08 11.62 8.57
N ILE A 212 7.11 11.71 9.41
CA ILE A 212 7.57 10.60 10.26
C ILE A 212 6.49 10.20 11.28
N TRP A 213 6.04 11.13 12.11
CA TRP A 213 5.08 10.82 13.18
C TRP A 213 3.71 10.43 12.62
N PHE A 214 3.28 11.08 11.54
CA PHE A 214 2.04 10.75 10.85
C PHE A 214 2.12 9.38 10.18
N GLY A 215 3.20 9.09 9.46
CA GLY A 215 3.46 7.77 8.87
C GLY A 215 3.47 6.68 9.93
N LEU A 216 4.10 6.92 11.08
CA LEU A 216 4.09 6.00 12.22
C LEU A 216 2.67 5.76 12.77
N ALA A 217 1.85 6.80 12.87
CA ALA A 217 0.45 6.68 13.28
C ALA A 217 -0.36 5.84 12.27
N VAL A 218 -0.16 6.05 10.96
CA VAL A 218 -0.79 5.24 9.91
C VAL A 218 -0.35 3.78 10.00
N LEU A 219 0.93 3.50 10.28
CA LEU A 219 1.45 2.14 10.48
C LEU A 219 0.85 1.47 11.72
N ALA A 220 0.67 2.21 12.81
CA ALA A 220 0.00 1.69 14.00
C ALA A 220 -1.47 1.32 13.69
N VAL A 221 -2.20 2.16 12.95
CA VAL A 221 -3.55 1.85 12.47
C VAL A 221 -3.52 0.62 11.55
N ALA A 222 -2.56 0.52 10.65
CA ALA A 222 -2.41 -0.62 9.75
C ALA A 222 -2.19 -1.94 10.52
N TRP A 223 -1.39 -1.93 11.61
CA TRP A 223 -1.24 -3.08 12.50
C TRP A 223 -2.53 -3.44 13.23
N ILE A 224 -3.30 -2.46 13.72
CA ILE A 224 -4.60 -2.70 14.35
C ILE A 224 -5.58 -3.33 13.36
N VAL A 225 -5.59 -2.86 12.12
CA VAL A 225 -6.42 -3.42 11.04
C VAL A 225 -6.00 -4.85 10.73
N ASP A 226 -4.70 -5.13 10.67
CA ASP A 226 -4.16 -6.49 10.46
C ASP A 226 -4.48 -7.47 11.58
N TYR A 227 -4.57 -6.99 12.81
CA TYR A 227 -4.95 -7.81 13.94
C TYR A 227 -6.45 -8.14 13.92
N ARG A 228 -7.29 -7.17 13.51
CA ARG A 228 -8.75 -7.30 13.49
C ARG A 228 -9.31 -8.00 12.25
N SER A 229 -8.74 -7.75 11.07
CA SER A 229 -9.16 -8.41 9.83
C SER A 229 -8.37 -9.70 9.62
N ARG A 230 -8.99 -10.83 9.93
CA ARG A 230 -8.41 -12.17 9.64
C ARG A 230 -8.57 -12.59 8.17
N ASN A 231 -9.54 -12.02 7.44
CA ASN A 231 -9.85 -12.38 6.06
C ASN A 231 -9.78 -11.13 5.14
N GLY A 232 -8.73 -11.05 4.32
CA GLY A 232 -8.52 -10.03 3.29
C GLY A 232 -7.37 -9.06 3.61
N ASP A 233 -6.53 -8.76 2.61
CA ASP A 233 -5.36 -7.88 2.75
C ASP A 233 -5.74 -6.39 2.66
N PHE A 234 -6.60 -5.95 3.60
CA PHE A 234 -7.03 -4.54 3.67
C PHE A 234 -5.92 -3.62 4.14
N ALA A 235 -4.99 -4.10 4.97
CA ALA A 235 -3.95 -3.24 5.54
C ALA A 235 -2.74 -3.05 4.61
N PHE A 236 -2.60 -3.83 3.52
CA PHE A 236 -1.45 -3.71 2.60
C PHE A 236 -1.21 -2.27 2.15
N TRP A 237 -2.26 -1.59 1.69
CA TRP A 237 -2.16 -0.21 1.21
C TRP A 237 -1.78 0.76 2.32
N LEU A 238 -2.34 0.59 3.53
CA LEU A 238 -2.00 1.42 4.69
C LEU A 238 -0.53 1.22 5.10
N HIS A 239 -0.05 -0.03 5.07
CA HIS A 239 1.37 -0.33 5.31
C HIS A 239 2.27 0.33 4.27
N LEU A 240 1.91 0.22 2.99
CA LEU A 240 2.70 0.77 1.89
C LEU A 240 2.84 2.29 2.00
N PHE A 241 1.72 3.01 2.10
CA PHE A 241 1.75 4.48 2.17
C PHE A 241 2.21 5.00 3.54
N GLY A 242 1.91 4.30 4.62
CA GLY A 242 2.46 4.59 5.95
C GLY A 242 3.99 4.46 5.98
N LEU A 243 4.53 3.41 5.33
CA LEU A 243 5.97 3.24 5.16
C LEU A 243 6.55 4.34 4.27
N MET A 244 5.91 4.70 3.15
CA MET A 244 6.40 5.78 2.29
C MET A 244 6.51 7.11 3.06
N ALA A 245 5.53 7.46 3.89
CA ALA A 245 5.59 8.64 4.74
C ALA A 245 6.70 8.53 5.80
N PHE A 246 6.69 7.45 6.58
CA PHE A 246 7.62 7.24 7.70
C PHE A 246 9.08 7.11 7.24
N TRP A 247 9.34 6.15 6.34
CA TRP A 247 10.66 5.87 5.80
C TRP A 247 11.16 7.00 4.90
N GLY A 248 10.27 7.61 4.11
CA GLY A 248 10.61 8.77 3.29
C GLY A 248 11.06 9.96 4.14
N GLY A 249 10.32 10.27 5.20
CA GLY A 249 10.71 11.32 6.15
C GLY A 249 12.03 11.04 6.87
N ILE A 250 12.29 9.79 7.28
CA ILE A 250 13.58 9.42 7.88
C ILE A 250 14.72 9.54 6.86
N THR A 251 14.54 9.03 5.66
CA THR A 251 15.59 8.99 4.62
C THR A 251 15.95 10.39 4.13
N ALA A 252 14.99 11.31 4.09
CA ALA A 252 15.20 12.71 3.72
C ALA A 252 15.90 13.56 4.82
N SER A 253 16.44 12.95 5.88
CA SER A 253 17.11 13.68 6.96
C SER A 253 18.54 14.08 6.55
N GLU A 254 18.72 15.33 6.15
CA GLU A 254 20.03 15.93 5.91
C GLU A 254 20.66 16.34 7.25
N GLY A 255 21.78 15.71 7.64
CA GLY A 255 22.56 16.13 8.82
C GLY A 255 22.80 15.08 9.90
N ALA A 256 22.53 13.79 9.63
CA ALA A 256 22.92 12.74 10.56
C ALA A 256 24.46 12.64 10.64
N THR A 257 25.01 12.71 11.84
CA THR A 257 26.39 12.28 12.14
C THR A 257 26.63 10.86 11.64
N GLU A 258 27.88 10.41 11.52
CA GLU A 258 28.17 9.01 11.14
C GLU A 258 27.44 8.00 12.05
N LEU A 259 27.28 8.34 13.33
CA LEU A 259 26.46 7.57 14.28
C LEU A 259 24.97 7.58 13.89
N GLY A 260 24.42 8.73 13.50
CA GLY A 260 23.03 8.80 13.01
C GLY A 260 22.80 7.99 11.73
N LYS A 261 23.77 7.96 10.82
CA LYS A 261 23.72 7.12 9.61
C LYS A 261 23.83 5.62 9.94
N ALA A 262 24.63 5.25 10.94
CA ALA A 262 24.68 3.87 11.45
C ALA A 262 23.34 3.47 12.09
N VAL A 263 22.71 4.36 12.86
CA VAL A 263 21.35 4.15 13.41
C VAL A 263 20.32 4.03 12.29
N TYR A 264 20.43 4.81 11.21
CA TYR A 264 19.58 4.67 10.03
C TYR A 264 19.73 3.28 9.38
N CYS A 265 20.96 2.78 9.22
CA CYS A 265 21.20 1.43 8.72
C CYS A 265 20.56 0.38 9.64
N LEU A 266 20.73 0.51 10.96
CA LEU A 266 20.16 -0.40 11.95
C LEU A 266 18.62 -0.38 11.92
N LEU A 267 18.01 0.80 11.73
CA LEU A 267 16.56 0.93 11.55
C LEU A 267 16.09 0.15 10.32
N ASN A 268 16.81 0.24 9.20
CA ASN A 268 16.46 -0.49 7.98
C ASN A 268 16.65 -2.01 8.10
N VAL A 269 17.67 -2.47 8.84
CA VAL A 269 17.78 -3.89 9.24
C VAL A 269 16.59 -4.31 10.10
N GLY A 270 16.17 -3.45 11.03
CA GLY A 270 14.94 -3.64 11.81
C GLY A 270 13.69 -3.78 10.94
N LEU A 271 13.56 -2.98 9.87
CA LEU A 271 12.45 -3.11 8.90
C LEU A 271 12.45 -4.48 8.21
N ILE A 272 13.62 -5.01 7.83
CA ILE A 272 13.73 -6.37 7.26
C ILE A 272 13.30 -7.42 8.28
N ALA A 273 13.70 -7.30 9.55
CA ALA A 273 13.28 -8.21 10.61
C ALA A 273 11.75 -8.16 10.82
N ILE A 274 11.16 -6.97 10.86
CA ILE A 274 9.71 -6.76 10.94
C ILE A 274 9.00 -7.37 9.72
N ALA A 275 9.60 -7.30 8.53
CA ALA A 275 9.04 -7.89 7.32
C ALA A 275 8.83 -9.40 7.44
N VAL A 276 9.78 -10.09 8.09
CA VAL A 276 9.70 -11.54 8.37
C VAL A 276 8.58 -11.83 9.36
N ILE A 277 8.53 -11.08 10.47
CA ILE A 277 7.52 -11.27 11.54
C ILE A 277 6.11 -11.03 11.02
N LEU A 278 5.91 -9.96 10.26
CA LEU A 278 4.59 -9.60 9.70
C LEU A 278 4.27 -10.36 8.42
N SER A 279 5.23 -11.08 7.84
CA SER A 279 5.13 -11.68 6.50
C SER A 279 4.72 -10.67 5.42
N ARG A 280 5.20 -9.43 5.53
CA ARG A 280 4.86 -8.31 4.63
C ARG A 280 6.08 -7.85 3.85
N ARG A 281 6.07 -8.10 2.54
CA ARG A 281 7.18 -7.80 1.61
C ARG A 281 7.54 -6.31 1.52
N ALA A 282 6.57 -5.41 1.71
CA ALA A 282 6.80 -3.97 1.65
C ALA A 282 7.92 -3.53 2.59
N TYR A 283 7.91 -3.99 3.85
CA TYR A 283 8.93 -3.66 4.85
C TYR A 283 10.34 -4.11 4.43
N ALA A 284 10.46 -5.29 3.82
CA ALA A 284 11.74 -5.79 3.32
C ALA A 284 12.27 -4.94 2.16
N VAL A 285 11.39 -4.49 1.27
CA VAL A 285 11.75 -3.62 0.13
C VAL A 285 12.29 -2.27 0.63
N PHE A 286 11.58 -1.58 1.52
CA PHE A 286 12.05 -0.30 2.09
C PHE A 286 13.34 -0.47 2.90
N GLY A 287 13.43 -1.53 3.71
CA GLY A 287 14.66 -1.84 4.46
C GLY A 287 15.85 -2.10 3.53
N ALA A 288 15.68 -2.87 2.47
CA ALA A 288 16.72 -3.12 1.49
C ALA A 288 17.15 -1.83 0.77
N PHE A 289 16.21 -1.00 0.33
CA PHE A 289 16.52 0.29 -0.27
C PHE A 289 17.32 1.19 0.68
N GLY A 290 16.93 1.28 1.96
CA GLY A 290 17.66 2.10 2.92
C GLY A 290 19.07 1.58 3.22
N ILE A 291 19.25 0.26 3.31
CA ILE A 291 20.60 -0.33 3.44
C ILE A 291 21.44 0.00 2.19
N CYS A 292 20.88 -0.11 0.98
CA CYS A 292 21.57 0.26 -0.25
C CYS A 292 21.97 1.75 -0.29
N LEU A 293 21.09 2.65 0.14
CA LEU A 293 21.40 4.09 0.23
C LEU A 293 22.54 4.35 1.23
N TYR A 294 22.52 3.69 2.39
CA TYR A 294 23.59 3.80 3.37
C TYR A 294 24.93 3.26 2.85
N LEU A 295 24.92 2.08 2.21
CA LEU A 295 26.11 1.48 1.62
C LEU A 295 26.67 2.33 0.47
N GLY A 296 25.80 2.92 -0.35
CA GLY A 296 26.18 3.86 -1.40
C GLY A 296 26.85 5.10 -0.82
N HIS A 297 26.30 5.66 0.26
CA HIS A 297 26.94 6.76 0.99
C HIS A 297 28.33 6.38 1.53
N LEU A 298 28.44 5.20 2.14
CA LEU A 298 29.70 4.70 2.67
C LEU A 298 30.75 4.51 1.56
N ALA A 299 30.33 4.05 0.39
CA ALA A 299 31.17 3.92 -0.79
C ALA A 299 31.67 5.27 -1.31
N ASP A 300 30.78 6.25 -1.43
CA ASP A 300 31.08 7.55 -2.07
C ASP A 300 31.86 8.51 -1.16
N VAL A 301 31.61 8.47 0.16
CA VAL A 301 32.20 9.43 1.10
C VAL A 301 33.33 8.83 1.92
N VAL A 302 33.17 7.62 2.45
CA VAL A 302 34.13 7.04 3.40
C VAL A 302 35.19 6.19 2.69
N PHE A 303 34.80 5.43 1.66
CA PHE A 303 35.68 4.49 0.96
C PHE A 303 35.94 4.87 -0.49
N LYS A 304 35.82 6.16 -0.84
CA LYS A 304 35.94 6.67 -2.22
C LYS A 304 37.18 6.17 -2.96
N ASP A 305 38.31 6.10 -2.28
CA ASP A 305 39.60 5.69 -2.84
C ASP A 305 39.97 4.22 -2.54
N SER A 306 39.05 3.45 -1.93
CA SER A 306 39.31 2.07 -1.53
C SER A 306 38.84 1.07 -2.59
N LEU A 307 39.79 0.48 -3.30
CA LEU A 307 39.54 -0.58 -4.28
C LEU A 307 38.98 -1.87 -3.66
N TRP A 308 39.17 -2.10 -2.35
CA TRP A 308 38.72 -3.32 -1.66
C TRP A 308 37.27 -3.27 -1.18
N PHE A 309 36.68 -2.07 -1.11
CA PHE A 309 35.34 -1.90 -0.59
C PHE A 309 34.28 -2.66 -1.41
N PRO A 310 34.25 -2.58 -2.76
CA PRO A 310 33.30 -3.34 -3.58
C PRO A 310 33.45 -4.87 -3.43
N PHE A 311 34.69 -5.37 -3.32
CA PHE A 311 34.95 -6.80 -3.12
C PHE A 311 34.46 -7.29 -1.76
N SER A 312 34.71 -6.51 -0.70
CA SER A 312 34.23 -6.82 0.65
C SER A 312 32.70 -6.82 0.70
N LEU A 313 32.06 -5.84 0.05
CA LEU A 313 30.61 -5.76 -0.02
C LEU A 313 30.00 -6.93 -0.81
N SER A 314 30.64 -7.33 -1.91
CA SER A 314 30.26 -8.52 -2.68
C SER A 314 30.34 -9.79 -1.83
N LEU A 315 31.43 -9.97 -1.06
CA LEU A 315 31.58 -11.11 -0.17
C LEU A 315 30.51 -11.15 0.92
N ILE A 316 30.15 -9.99 1.50
CA ILE A 316 29.03 -9.88 2.45
C ILE A 316 27.72 -10.29 1.77
N GLY A 317 27.48 -9.84 0.53
CA GLY A 317 26.31 -10.24 -0.24
C GLY A 317 26.22 -11.76 -0.46
N ILE A 318 27.34 -12.39 -0.83
CA ILE A 318 27.44 -13.85 -0.98
C ILE A 318 27.17 -14.56 0.35
N ALA A 319 27.73 -14.06 1.45
CA ALA A 319 27.52 -14.63 2.79
C ALA A 319 26.03 -14.58 3.21
N VAL A 320 25.33 -13.48 2.91
CA VAL A 320 23.89 -13.36 3.17
C VAL A 320 23.07 -14.34 2.32
N ILE A 321 23.42 -14.51 1.04
CA ILE A 321 22.77 -15.51 0.16
C ILE A 321 22.99 -16.93 0.70
N ALA A 322 24.23 -17.25 1.11
CA ALA A 322 24.57 -18.54 1.70
C ALA A 322 23.81 -18.80 3.01
N ALA A 323 23.68 -17.78 3.87
CA ALA A 323 22.87 -17.84 5.07
C ALA A 323 21.39 -18.12 4.76
N GLY A 324 20.83 -17.48 3.72
CA GLY A 324 19.48 -17.75 3.23
C GLY A 324 19.28 -19.19 2.73
N LEU A 325 20.25 -19.73 2.00
CA LEU A 325 20.25 -21.13 1.55
C LEU A 325 20.32 -22.12 2.72
N LEU A 326 21.17 -21.83 3.71
CA LEU A 326 21.28 -22.63 4.95
C LEU A 326 19.98 -22.60 5.75
N TYR A 327 19.35 -21.42 5.86
CA TYR A 327 18.04 -21.28 6.49
C TYR A 327 16.98 -22.13 5.78
N HIS A 328 16.88 -22.04 4.45
CA HIS A 328 15.92 -22.81 3.68
C HIS A 328 16.14 -24.33 3.81
N ARG A 329 17.40 -24.78 3.82
CA ARG A 329 17.75 -26.19 4.03
C ARG A 329 17.31 -26.71 5.41
N ASN A 330 17.38 -25.85 6.44
CA ASN A 330 17.07 -26.18 7.82
C ASN A 330 15.66 -25.72 8.25
N GLU A 331 14.84 -25.26 7.31
CA GLU A 331 13.53 -24.62 7.59
C GLU A 331 12.63 -25.52 8.43
N ARG A 332 12.59 -26.83 8.15
CA ARG A 332 11.81 -27.80 8.92
C ARG A 332 12.28 -27.95 10.38
N ALA A 333 13.59 -27.95 10.61
CA ALA A 333 14.17 -28.06 11.94
C ALA A 333 13.97 -26.76 12.74
N ILE A 334 14.10 -25.61 12.09
CA ILE A 334 13.91 -24.29 12.70
C ILE A 334 12.43 -24.08 13.04
N THR A 335 11.52 -24.41 12.13
CA THR A 335 10.07 -24.30 12.37
C THR A 335 9.64 -25.20 13.52
N GLY A 336 10.13 -26.45 13.57
CA GLY A 336 9.86 -27.36 14.69
C GLY A 336 10.39 -26.86 16.04
N TRP A 337 11.54 -26.17 16.06
CA TRP A 337 12.09 -25.59 17.29
C TRP A 337 11.29 -24.36 17.75
N ILE A 338 10.90 -23.49 16.82
CA ILE A 338 10.08 -22.30 17.09
C ILE A 338 8.69 -22.72 17.59
N ASP A 339 8.04 -23.69 16.94
CA ASP A 339 6.72 -24.16 17.38
C ASP A 339 6.74 -24.78 18.78
N ALA A 340 7.87 -25.39 19.17
CA ALA A 340 8.06 -25.97 20.50
C ALA A 340 8.34 -24.93 21.60
N HIS A 341 8.93 -23.76 21.28
CA HIS A 341 9.37 -22.78 22.28
C HIS A 341 8.62 -21.45 22.27
N LEU A 342 7.85 -21.13 21.21
CA LEU A 342 7.10 -19.88 21.12
C LEU A 342 5.63 -20.04 21.55
N PRO A 343 5.13 -19.21 22.48
CA PRO A 343 3.71 -19.19 22.85
C PRO A 343 2.83 -18.83 21.63
N ALA A 344 1.64 -19.42 21.56
CA ALA A 344 0.77 -19.43 20.38
C ALA A 344 0.44 -18.03 19.79
N GLY A 345 0.54 -16.96 20.59
CA GLY A 345 0.25 -15.58 20.16
C GLY A 345 1.35 -14.90 19.33
N LEU A 346 2.58 -15.42 19.31
CA LEU A 346 3.73 -14.83 18.59
C LEU A 346 4.22 -15.70 17.43
N ARG A 347 3.58 -16.85 17.18
CA ARG A 347 3.97 -17.73 16.09
C ARG A 347 3.86 -16.97 14.76
N PRO A 348 4.89 -17.02 13.89
CA PRO A 348 4.80 -16.44 12.56
C PRO A 348 3.51 -16.92 11.92
N ARG A 349 2.72 -16.01 11.34
CA ARG A 349 1.60 -16.40 10.48
C ARG A 349 2.21 -17.26 9.39
N SER A 350 2.07 -18.57 9.51
CA SER A 350 2.55 -19.50 8.50
C SER A 350 2.06 -18.98 7.16
N ALA A 351 2.96 -18.97 6.17
CA ALA A 351 2.64 -18.67 4.77
C ALA A 351 1.73 -19.76 4.20
N THR A 352 0.53 -19.84 4.77
CA THR A 352 -0.57 -20.73 4.48
C THR A 352 -1.81 -19.85 4.38
N ALA A 353 -1.82 -19.01 3.35
CA ALA A 353 -3.02 -18.49 2.73
C ALA A 353 -2.93 -18.83 1.24
#